data_AF-A0A2V6PYZ9-F1
#
_entry.id   AF-A0A2V6PYZ9-F1
#
_cell.length_a   1.000
_cell.length_b   1.000
_cell.length_c   1.000
_cell.angle_alpha   90.00
_cell.angle_beta   90.00
_cell.angle_gamma   90.00
#
_symmetry.space_group_name_H-M   'P 1'
#
loop_
_entity.id
_entity.type
_entity.pdbx_description
1 polymer ?
#
loop_
_entity_poly.entity_id
_entity_poly.type
_entity_poly.pdbx_seq_one_letter_code
_entity_poly.pdbx_strand_id
1 'polypeptide(L)'
;MHEAELVLGLLIAVAALVTVARALGVAYPIFLVIGGLVLGLVPGVPRIHVDPDVLFLIVLPPLLYIAAYFTPVRSLHANVGTISSLSVGLVIASAVAAAVVAHALIPGLPWSVAFALGAIVAPPDAIAATAIIRRLTVPRQIVTILDGESLLNDATALTIYRIALAVAAGRAFSPTTAVVTFAGAMLGGAAIGVAVGWVIARIRARLEDTPVEMTISLLTPFAAFLPADRLGASGVIATVAAGLYMGHRGSHIMGADARLTGRAVWDTITFLLNGFVFIVMGLEVPLLMRALTLRQAAGLVGIGVAVTLALVLVRALWIFSTVFLPQRLGGRPDAFACSLVLSWAGMRGVVSLAAALALPLTVADGAPFPAREALVVVTLTVIVLTLVGQGLTLPSLIRTLGLGKDAGAREEEALARQKLLEAATRRIDELYPVWPGHRPLLDQLRETYRHRSEHVERQRDPSGDGGDRELIEHREIRRTVIDSEREALLRLRAQGEVDEETLRDLERELDLEERRMDA
;
A
#
# COMPACT_ATOMS: atom_id res chain seq x y z
N MET A 1 -29.08 -11.85 -3.87
CA MET A 1 -28.87 -12.72 -2.70
C MET A 1 -27.61 -13.56 -2.87
N HIS A 2 -27.54 -14.44 -3.89
CA HIS A 2 -26.38 -15.32 -4.08
C HIS A 2 -25.02 -14.61 -4.21
N GLU A 3 -24.90 -13.55 -5.02
CA GLU A 3 -23.64 -12.79 -5.13
C GLU A 3 -23.21 -12.13 -3.82
N ALA A 4 -24.17 -11.63 -3.03
CA ALA A 4 -23.90 -11.02 -1.73
C ALA A 4 -23.43 -12.06 -0.70
N GLU A 5 -24.02 -13.27 -0.71
CA GLU A 5 -23.59 -14.40 0.12
C GLU A 5 -22.15 -14.82 -0.22
N LEU A 6 -21.78 -14.81 -1.51
CA LEU A 6 -20.42 -15.11 -1.95
C LEU A 6 -19.41 -14.05 -1.50
N VAL A 7 -19.75 -12.78 -1.64
CA VAL A 7 -18.89 -11.69 -1.14
C VAL A 7 -18.72 -11.80 0.38
N LEU A 8 -19.80 -12.07 1.12
CA LEU A 8 -19.72 -12.25 2.58
C LEU A 8 -18.84 -13.45 2.95
N GLY A 9 -19.06 -14.61 2.31
CA GLY A 9 -18.25 -15.81 2.52
C GLY A 9 -16.76 -15.56 2.21
N LEU A 10 -16.48 -14.76 1.18
CA LEU A 10 -15.13 -14.37 0.82
C LEU A 10 -14.49 -13.47 1.87
N LEU A 11 -15.22 -12.48 2.40
CA LEU A 11 -14.72 -11.59 3.46
C LEU A 11 -14.45 -12.37 4.76
N ILE A 12 -15.29 -13.36 5.09
CA ILE A 12 -15.05 -14.27 6.22
C ILE A 12 -13.77 -15.08 5.97
N ALA A 13 -13.59 -15.62 4.76
CA ALA A 13 -12.38 -16.36 4.39
C ALA A 13 -11.12 -15.48 4.48
N VAL A 14 -11.20 -14.21 4.04
CA VAL A 14 -10.11 -13.23 4.20
C VAL A 14 -9.75 -13.04 5.66
N ALA A 15 -10.73 -12.79 6.53
CA ALA A 15 -10.49 -12.59 7.96
C ALA A 15 -9.84 -13.84 8.61
N ALA A 16 -10.36 -15.03 8.30
CA ALA A 16 -9.82 -16.29 8.80
C ALA A 16 -8.38 -16.53 8.31
N LEU A 17 -8.13 -16.43 7.00
CA LEU A 17 -6.82 -16.64 6.40
C LEU A 17 -5.78 -15.64 6.90
N VAL A 18 -6.15 -14.37 7.08
CA VAL A 18 -5.24 -13.36 7.63
C VAL A 18 -4.87 -13.68 9.08
N THR A 19 -5.82 -14.16 9.87
CA THR A 19 -5.58 -14.56 11.26
C THR A 19 -4.54 -15.68 11.32
N VAL A 20 -4.69 -16.68 10.44
CA VAL A 20 -3.71 -17.77 10.28
C VAL A 20 -2.37 -17.25 9.74
N ALA A 21 -2.37 -16.35 8.76
CA ALA A 21 -1.15 -15.76 8.20
C ALA A 21 -0.33 -15.03 9.27
N ARG A 22 -1.01 -14.28 10.16
CA ARG A 22 -0.38 -13.60 11.29
C ARG A 22 0.22 -14.60 12.28
N ALA A 23 -0.49 -15.67 12.60
CA ALA A 23 0.02 -16.73 13.47
C ALA A 23 1.25 -17.45 12.89
N LEU A 24 1.30 -17.62 11.56
CA LEU A 24 2.42 -18.24 10.85
C LEU A 24 3.58 -17.28 10.54
N GLY A 25 3.44 -15.97 10.83
CA GLY A 25 4.45 -14.96 10.52
C GLY A 25 4.64 -14.68 9.03
N VAL A 26 3.67 -15.05 8.18
CA VAL A 26 3.71 -14.84 6.73
C VAL A 26 3.00 -13.54 6.34
N ALA A 27 3.49 -12.86 5.30
CA ALA A 27 2.80 -11.68 4.78
C ALA A 27 1.42 -12.06 4.22
N TYR A 28 0.38 -11.36 4.69
CA TYR A 28 -1.01 -11.69 4.36
C TYR A 28 -1.32 -11.68 2.84
N PRO A 29 -0.75 -10.83 1.98
CA PRO A 29 -1.04 -10.87 0.54
C PRO A 29 -0.68 -12.23 -0.08
N ILE A 30 0.49 -12.76 0.27
CA ILE A 30 0.97 -14.06 -0.22
C ILE A 30 0.04 -15.18 0.25
N PHE A 31 -0.29 -15.16 1.54
CA PHE A 31 -1.12 -16.19 2.15
C PHE A 31 -2.55 -16.18 1.58
N LEU A 32 -3.10 -15.01 1.27
CA LEU A 32 -4.43 -14.89 0.65
C LEU A 32 -4.46 -15.41 -0.79
N VAL A 33 -3.43 -15.16 -1.60
CA VAL A 33 -3.35 -15.73 -2.95
C VAL A 33 -3.22 -17.25 -2.89
N ILE A 34 -2.38 -17.79 -2.01
CA ILE A 34 -2.26 -19.24 -1.82
C ILE A 34 -3.59 -19.83 -1.30
N GLY A 35 -4.23 -19.17 -0.33
CA GLY A 35 -5.53 -19.59 0.19
C GLY A 35 -6.61 -19.59 -0.88
N GLY A 36 -6.69 -18.53 -1.70
CA GLY A 36 -7.58 -18.45 -2.86
C GLY A 36 -7.31 -19.55 -3.89
N LEU A 37 -6.04 -19.84 -4.18
CA LEU A 37 -5.64 -20.95 -5.07
C LEU A 37 -6.14 -22.29 -4.55
N VAL A 38 -5.94 -22.57 -3.26
CA VAL A 38 -6.43 -23.81 -2.62
C VAL A 38 -7.95 -23.89 -2.63
N LEU A 39 -8.63 -22.79 -2.31
CA LEU A 39 -10.10 -22.71 -2.35
C LEU A 39 -10.64 -22.92 -3.76
N GLY A 40 -9.99 -22.34 -4.79
CA GLY A 40 -10.41 -22.49 -6.18
C GLY A 40 -10.27 -23.91 -6.73
N LEU A 41 -9.43 -24.75 -6.10
CA LEU A 41 -9.32 -26.18 -6.43
C LEU A 41 -10.49 -27.00 -5.89
N VAL A 42 -11.22 -26.51 -4.88
CA VAL A 42 -12.37 -27.21 -4.30
C VAL A 42 -13.52 -27.26 -5.32
N PRO A 43 -14.09 -28.45 -5.61
CA PRO A 43 -15.24 -28.57 -6.50
C PRO A 43 -16.48 -27.93 -5.87
N GLY A 44 -17.24 -27.16 -6.65
CA GLY A 44 -18.46 -26.49 -6.20
C GLY A 44 -18.29 -25.02 -5.80
N VAL A 45 -17.06 -24.48 -5.75
CA VAL A 45 -16.84 -23.04 -5.58
C VAL A 45 -17.29 -22.31 -6.86
N PRO A 46 -18.26 -21.38 -6.77
CA PRO A 46 -18.78 -20.68 -7.94
C PRO A 46 -17.77 -19.65 -8.47
N ARG A 47 -17.84 -19.38 -9.79
CA ARG A 47 -17.04 -18.32 -10.42
C ARG A 47 -17.56 -16.96 -10.00
N ILE A 48 -16.75 -16.21 -9.25
CA ILE A 48 -17.02 -14.81 -8.94
C ILE A 48 -16.68 -13.99 -10.18
N HIS A 49 -17.70 -13.59 -10.95
CA HIS A 49 -17.49 -12.59 -12.01
C HIS A 49 -17.41 -11.22 -11.36
N VAL A 50 -16.20 -10.68 -11.24
CA VAL A 50 -15.99 -9.28 -10.85
C VAL A 50 -15.96 -8.45 -12.12
N ASP A 51 -16.89 -7.51 -12.24
CA ASP A 51 -16.86 -6.52 -13.31
C ASP A 51 -15.55 -5.70 -13.18
N PRO A 52 -14.71 -5.68 -14.22
CA PRO A 52 -13.45 -4.95 -14.17
C PRO A 52 -13.62 -3.44 -13.91
N ASP A 53 -14.71 -2.83 -14.37
CA ASP A 53 -15.00 -1.41 -14.13
C ASP A 53 -15.31 -1.16 -12.65
N VAL A 54 -15.99 -2.11 -12.00
CA VAL A 54 -16.25 -2.08 -10.55
C VAL A 54 -14.93 -2.22 -9.78
N LEU A 55 -14.03 -3.09 -10.23
CA LEU A 55 -12.72 -3.24 -9.59
C LEU A 55 -11.88 -1.96 -9.73
N PHE A 56 -11.84 -1.36 -10.92
CA PHE A 56 -11.14 -0.10 -11.15
C PHE A 56 -11.75 1.09 -10.41
N LEU A 57 -13.06 1.12 -10.20
CA LEU A 57 -13.72 2.22 -9.52
C LEU A 57 -13.68 2.06 -7.99
N ILE A 58 -13.95 0.86 -7.46
CA ILE A 58 -14.12 0.63 -6.02
C ILE A 58 -12.77 0.38 -5.32
N VAL A 59 -11.83 -0.32 -5.96
CA VAL A 59 -10.59 -0.73 -5.30
C VAL A 59 -9.48 0.29 -5.52
N LEU A 60 -9.24 0.68 -6.77
CA LEU A 60 -8.05 1.44 -7.12
C LEU A 60 -8.01 2.85 -6.49
N PRO A 61 -9.08 3.67 -6.56
CA PRO A 61 -9.02 5.04 -6.06
C PRO A 61 -8.80 5.13 -4.54
N PRO A 62 -9.51 4.37 -3.69
CA PRO A 62 -9.24 4.37 -2.25
C PRO A 62 -7.79 3.98 -1.90
N LEU A 63 -7.26 2.93 -2.53
CA LEU A 63 -5.88 2.45 -2.27
C LEU A 63 -4.82 3.47 -2.68
N LEU A 64 -4.97 4.09 -3.85
CA LEU A 64 -4.05 5.13 -4.31
C LEU A 64 -4.13 6.40 -3.48
N TYR A 65 -5.35 6.82 -3.13
CA TYR A 65 -5.56 8.01 -2.32
C TYR A 65 -4.90 7.87 -0.96
N ILE A 66 -5.09 6.73 -0.29
CA ILE A 66 -4.54 6.53 1.05
C ILE A 66 -3.02 6.37 1.03
N ALA A 67 -2.48 5.70 0.01
CA ALA A 67 -1.03 5.61 -0.21
C ALA A 67 -0.44 7.02 -0.41
N ALA A 68 -1.06 7.84 -1.25
CA ALA A 68 -0.66 9.23 -1.48
C ALA A 68 -0.80 10.10 -0.22
N TYR A 69 -1.90 9.94 0.53
CA TYR A 69 -2.20 10.71 1.73
C TYR A 69 -1.14 10.54 2.83
N PHE A 70 -0.64 9.33 3.03
CA PHE A 70 0.40 9.04 4.03
C PHE A 70 1.83 9.23 3.51
N THR A 71 2.01 9.58 2.23
CA THR A 71 3.35 9.78 1.67
C THR A 71 3.92 11.15 2.04
N PRO A 72 5.10 11.23 2.69
CA PRO A 72 5.70 12.51 3.04
C PRO A 72 6.20 13.26 1.79
N VAL A 73 5.55 14.38 1.45
CA VAL A 73 5.87 15.19 0.25
C VAL A 73 7.33 15.63 0.20
N ARG A 74 7.94 15.96 1.35
CA ARG A 74 9.36 16.37 1.42
C ARG A 74 10.30 15.22 1.01
N SER A 75 10.01 13.99 1.46
CA SER A 75 10.80 12.80 1.11
C SER A 75 10.62 12.42 -0.35
N LEU A 76 9.40 12.60 -0.88
CA LEU A 76 9.13 12.43 -2.31
C LEU A 76 9.92 13.44 -3.13
N HIS A 77 9.87 14.74 -2.77
CA HIS A 77 10.63 15.80 -3.44
C HIS A 77 12.14 15.52 -3.48
N ALA A 78 12.71 15.03 -2.37
CA ALA A 78 14.12 14.67 -2.28
C ALA A 78 14.52 13.51 -3.23
N ASN A 79 13.58 12.67 -3.65
CA ASN A 79 13.82 11.51 -4.52
C ASN A 79 13.07 11.58 -5.86
N VAL A 80 12.57 12.76 -6.29
CA VAL A 80 11.76 12.92 -7.52
C VAL A 80 12.46 12.33 -8.74
N GLY A 81 13.76 12.55 -8.90
CA GLY A 81 14.50 12.02 -10.05
C GLY A 81 14.45 10.50 -10.14
N THR A 82 14.72 9.81 -9.01
CA THR A 82 14.66 8.35 -8.93
C THR A 82 13.23 7.84 -9.06
N ILE A 83 12.28 8.44 -8.35
CA ILE A 83 10.86 8.04 -8.39
C ILE A 83 10.30 8.20 -9.80
N SER A 84 10.56 9.32 -10.49
CA SER A 84 10.11 9.52 -11.87
C SER A 84 10.76 8.53 -12.84
N SER A 85 12.06 8.23 -12.65
CA SER A 85 12.76 7.22 -13.45
C SER A 85 12.12 5.82 -13.31
N LEU A 86 11.76 5.43 -12.09
CA LEU A 86 11.14 4.13 -11.82
C LEU A 86 9.66 4.10 -12.24
N SER A 87 8.91 5.16 -11.96
CA SER A 87 7.46 5.19 -12.19
C SER A 87 7.08 5.36 -13.65
N VAL A 88 7.92 6.03 -14.44
CA VAL A 88 7.64 6.28 -15.86
C VAL A 88 8.61 5.50 -16.74
N GLY A 89 9.91 5.72 -16.57
CA GLY A 89 10.94 5.12 -17.42
C GLY A 89 10.98 3.60 -17.34
N LEU A 90 11.10 3.05 -16.13
CA LEU A 90 11.12 1.60 -15.92
C LEU A 90 9.79 0.94 -16.30
N VAL A 91 8.64 1.60 -16.06
CA VAL A 91 7.33 1.07 -16.49
C VAL A 91 7.25 0.95 -18.01
N ILE A 92 7.66 2.00 -18.75
CA ILE A 92 7.71 1.95 -20.22
C ILE A 92 8.68 0.86 -20.70
N ALA A 93 9.88 0.80 -20.14
CA ALA A 93 10.87 -0.23 -20.49
C ALA A 93 10.36 -1.65 -20.22
N SER A 94 9.69 -1.85 -19.08
CA SER A 94 9.07 -3.12 -18.69
C SER A 94 7.93 -3.51 -19.63
N ALA A 95 7.08 -2.54 -20.00
CA ALA A 95 5.99 -2.76 -20.94
C ALA A 95 6.50 -3.14 -22.33
N VAL A 96 7.53 -2.46 -22.83
CA VAL A 96 8.18 -2.79 -24.11
C VAL A 96 8.80 -4.19 -24.05
N ALA A 97 9.56 -4.51 -23.01
CA ALA A 97 10.21 -5.81 -22.88
C ALA A 97 9.19 -6.97 -22.82
N ALA A 98 8.15 -6.82 -22.00
CA ALA A 98 7.07 -7.81 -21.94
C ALA A 98 6.31 -7.93 -23.26
N ALA A 99 6.04 -6.83 -23.96
CA ALA A 99 5.41 -6.83 -25.27
C ALA A 99 6.26 -7.56 -26.33
N VAL A 100 7.57 -7.30 -26.37
CA VAL A 100 8.50 -7.98 -27.29
C VAL A 100 8.51 -9.49 -27.04
N VAL A 101 8.63 -9.91 -25.78
CA VAL A 101 8.62 -11.34 -25.41
C VAL A 101 7.28 -11.99 -25.77
N ALA A 102 6.17 -11.34 -25.45
CA ALA A 102 4.84 -11.86 -25.76
C ALA A 102 4.59 -11.96 -27.27
N HIS A 103 4.94 -10.93 -28.04
CA HIS A 103 4.79 -10.92 -29.49
C HIS A 103 5.64 -12.00 -30.16
N ALA A 104 6.86 -12.23 -29.66
CA ALA A 104 7.76 -13.26 -30.19
C ALA A 104 7.29 -14.68 -29.87
N LEU A 105 6.70 -14.90 -28.69
CA LEU A 105 6.35 -16.25 -28.22
C LEU A 105 4.88 -16.64 -28.44
N ILE A 106 3.97 -15.68 -28.62
CA ILE A 106 2.55 -15.93 -28.93
C ILE A 106 2.34 -15.73 -30.44
N PRO A 107 2.14 -16.81 -31.22
CA PRO A 107 1.98 -16.72 -32.66
C PRO A 107 0.78 -15.85 -33.06
N GLY A 108 1.01 -14.90 -33.98
CA GLY A 108 -0.05 -14.05 -34.53
C GLY A 108 -0.55 -12.96 -33.58
N LEU A 109 0.12 -12.71 -32.45
CA LEU A 109 -0.27 -11.65 -31.52
C LEU A 109 0.01 -10.26 -32.12
N PRO A 110 -0.99 -9.37 -32.30
CA PRO A 110 -0.74 -8.02 -32.77
C PRO A 110 0.10 -7.21 -31.78
N TRP A 111 0.95 -6.30 -32.28
CA TRP A 111 1.76 -5.43 -31.41
C TRP A 111 0.93 -4.63 -30.41
N SER A 112 -0.24 -4.12 -30.82
CA SER A 112 -1.15 -3.39 -29.92
C SER A 112 -1.59 -4.24 -28.72
N VAL A 113 -1.91 -5.51 -28.95
CA VAL A 113 -2.31 -6.45 -27.89
C VAL A 113 -1.10 -6.85 -27.03
N ALA A 114 0.08 -7.01 -27.64
CA ALA A 114 1.33 -7.26 -26.91
C ALA A 114 1.70 -6.09 -25.99
N PHE A 115 1.54 -4.85 -26.45
CA PHE A 115 1.71 -3.64 -25.63
C PHE A 115 0.66 -3.52 -24.53
N ALA A 116 -0.58 -3.96 -24.76
CA ALA A 116 -1.60 -4.03 -23.72
C ALA A 116 -1.18 -5.01 -22.60
N LEU A 117 -0.70 -6.22 -22.96
CA LEU A 117 -0.13 -7.17 -21.99
C LEU A 117 1.07 -6.58 -21.26
N GLY A 118 1.98 -5.94 -21.99
CA GLY A 118 3.15 -5.28 -21.40
C GLY A 118 2.75 -4.21 -20.37
N ALA A 119 1.77 -3.37 -20.71
CA ALA A 119 1.23 -2.37 -19.80
C ALA A 119 0.57 -3.00 -18.57
N ILE A 120 -0.12 -4.13 -18.72
CA ILE A 120 -0.75 -4.86 -17.62
C ILE A 120 0.29 -5.35 -16.60
N VAL A 121 1.41 -5.92 -17.04
CA VAL A 121 2.41 -6.57 -16.16
C VAL A 121 3.59 -5.67 -15.76
N ALA A 122 3.69 -4.48 -16.35
CA ALA A 122 4.76 -3.54 -16.09
C ALA A 122 4.78 -2.97 -14.66
N PRO A 123 3.68 -2.44 -14.10
CA PRO A 123 3.71 -1.75 -12.82
C PRO A 123 3.86 -2.74 -11.65
N PRO A 124 4.84 -2.56 -10.76
CA PRO A 124 4.90 -3.30 -9.52
C PRO A 124 3.89 -2.79 -8.48
N ASP A 125 3.39 -3.69 -7.64
CA ASP A 125 2.56 -3.43 -6.48
C ASP A 125 3.44 -3.26 -5.23
N ALA A 126 3.61 -1.99 -4.80
CA ALA A 126 4.38 -1.70 -3.59
C ALA A 126 3.64 -2.06 -2.31
N ILE A 127 2.32 -2.27 -2.31
CA ILE A 127 1.57 -2.63 -1.09
C ILE A 127 2.02 -4.02 -0.64
N ALA A 128 2.14 -4.97 -1.58
CA ALA A 128 2.67 -6.29 -1.28
C ALA A 128 4.13 -6.22 -0.78
N ALA A 129 4.96 -5.40 -1.43
CA ALA A 129 6.36 -5.22 -1.04
C ALA A 129 6.53 -4.61 0.35
N THR A 130 5.82 -3.53 0.62
CA THR A 130 5.90 -2.83 1.89
C THR A 130 5.27 -3.62 3.02
N ALA A 131 4.23 -4.44 2.77
CA ALA A 131 3.69 -5.36 3.78
C ALA A 131 4.73 -6.38 4.29
N ILE A 132 5.69 -6.77 3.44
CA ILE A 132 6.82 -7.63 3.80
C ILE A 132 7.92 -6.80 4.45
N ILE A 133 8.32 -5.70 3.83
CA ILE A 133 9.45 -4.86 4.26
C ILE A 133 9.18 -4.21 5.62
N ARG A 134 7.95 -3.76 5.91
CA ARG A 134 7.60 -3.14 7.20
C ARG A 134 7.71 -4.08 8.40
N ARG A 135 7.74 -5.41 8.17
CA ARG A 135 7.97 -6.42 9.22
C ARG A 135 9.46 -6.65 9.49
N LEU A 136 10.33 -6.07 8.65
CA LEU A 136 11.77 -6.22 8.70
C LEU A 136 12.39 -4.85 8.97
N THR A 137 13.55 -4.84 9.59
CA THR A 137 14.29 -3.58 9.77
C THR A 137 14.93 -3.24 8.42
N VAL A 138 14.46 -2.22 7.73
CA VAL A 138 14.97 -1.82 6.40
C VAL A 138 15.04 -0.29 6.34
N PRO A 139 16.03 0.30 5.64
CA PRO A 139 16.13 1.74 5.50
C PRO A 139 14.84 2.42 5.03
N ARG A 140 14.46 3.53 5.68
CA ARG A 140 13.25 4.31 5.33
C ARG A 140 13.25 4.77 3.88
N GLN A 141 14.44 4.97 3.29
CA GLN A 141 14.58 5.37 1.90
C GLN A 141 14.05 4.29 0.94
N ILE A 142 14.25 3.00 1.21
CA ILE A 142 13.73 1.90 0.36
C ILE A 142 12.21 1.93 0.35
N VAL A 143 11.59 2.05 1.54
CA VAL A 143 10.13 2.17 1.67
C VAL A 143 9.62 3.40 0.92
N THR A 144 10.28 4.55 1.08
CA THR A 144 9.91 5.79 0.39
C THR A 144 9.99 5.67 -1.14
N ILE A 145 11.03 5.01 -1.66
CA ILE A 145 11.20 4.82 -3.11
C ILE A 145 10.13 3.87 -3.64
N LEU A 146 9.84 2.77 -2.95
CA LEU A 146 8.81 1.81 -3.36
C LEU A 146 7.41 2.40 -3.30
N ASP A 147 7.06 3.07 -2.19
CA ASP A 147 5.77 3.78 -2.06
C ASP A 147 5.64 4.84 -3.18
N GLY A 148 6.68 5.64 -3.39
CA GLY A 148 6.71 6.68 -4.43
C GLY A 148 6.59 6.13 -5.85
N GLU A 149 7.26 5.01 -6.16
CA GLU A 149 7.14 4.32 -7.46
C GLU A 149 5.69 3.90 -7.72
N SER A 150 5.03 3.33 -6.71
CA SER A 150 3.66 2.84 -6.81
C SER A 150 2.59 3.92 -6.96
N LEU A 151 2.90 5.17 -6.63
CA LEU A 151 1.95 6.28 -6.81
C LEU A 151 1.75 6.64 -8.28
N LEU A 152 2.78 6.51 -9.11
CA LEU A 152 2.77 7.02 -10.48
C LEU A 152 2.86 5.92 -11.54
N ASN A 153 3.31 4.72 -11.17
CA ASN A 153 3.45 3.59 -12.09
C ASN A 153 2.11 3.12 -12.66
N ASP A 154 1.05 3.02 -11.84
CA ASP A 154 -0.29 2.57 -12.24
C ASP A 154 -0.90 3.54 -13.25
N ALA A 155 -0.66 4.83 -13.07
CA ALA A 155 -1.11 5.86 -14.00
C ALA A 155 -0.41 5.72 -15.34
N THR A 156 0.90 5.50 -15.32
CA THR A 156 1.70 5.29 -16.52
C THR A 156 1.22 4.03 -17.25
N ALA A 157 1.09 2.93 -16.53
CA ALA A 157 0.66 1.64 -17.06
C ALA A 157 -0.75 1.69 -17.65
N LEU A 158 -1.75 2.22 -16.92
CA LEU A 158 -3.11 2.30 -17.42
C LEU A 158 -3.25 3.27 -18.61
N THR A 159 -2.40 4.30 -18.69
CA THR A 159 -2.37 5.18 -19.87
C THR A 159 -1.81 4.45 -21.08
N ILE A 160 -0.71 3.69 -20.94
CA ILE A 160 -0.17 2.86 -22.01
C ILE A 160 -1.20 1.80 -22.44
N TYR A 161 -1.87 1.15 -21.48
CA TYR A 161 -2.94 0.19 -21.71
C TYR A 161 -4.07 0.78 -22.55
N ARG A 162 -4.58 1.97 -22.19
CA ARG A 162 -5.65 2.64 -22.95
C ARG A 162 -5.22 3.02 -24.37
N ILE A 163 -3.99 3.50 -24.55
CA ILE A 163 -3.43 3.80 -25.88
C ILE A 163 -3.33 2.50 -26.70
N ALA A 164 -2.84 1.42 -26.10
CA ALA A 164 -2.70 0.13 -26.76
C ALA A 164 -4.06 -0.44 -27.22
N LEU A 165 -5.07 -0.37 -26.36
CA LEU A 165 -6.44 -0.77 -26.71
C LEU A 165 -7.06 0.12 -27.78
N ALA A 166 -6.84 1.44 -27.73
CA ALA A 166 -7.32 2.36 -28.74
C ALA A 166 -6.77 2.03 -30.13
N VAL A 167 -5.49 1.66 -30.21
CA VAL A 167 -4.84 1.20 -31.45
C VAL A 167 -5.37 -0.17 -31.86
N ALA A 168 -5.58 -1.10 -30.92
CA ALA A 168 -6.18 -2.41 -31.20
C ALA A 168 -7.62 -2.29 -31.74
N ALA A 169 -8.35 -1.25 -31.34
CA ALA A 169 -9.69 -0.93 -31.84
C ALA A 169 -9.69 -0.21 -33.21
N GLY A 170 -8.54 -0.10 -33.88
CA GLY A 170 -8.43 0.43 -35.24
C GLY A 170 -8.05 1.92 -35.33
N ARG A 171 -7.74 2.60 -34.22
CA ARG A 171 -7.20 3.97 -34.30
C ARG A 171 -5.78 3.95 -34.84
N ALA A 172 -5.47 4.89 -35.74
CA ALA A 172 -4.12 5.07 -36.26
C ALA A 172 -3.13 5.39 -35.13
N PHE A 173 -2.02 4.66 -35.08
CA PHE A 173 -0.96 4.92 -34.12
C PHE A 173 -0.06 6.05 -34.61
N SER A 174 0.14 7.05 -33.75
CA SER A 174 1.12 8.11 -33.94
C SER A 174 1.91 8.30 -32.65
N PRO A 175 3.25 8.15 -32.66
CA PRO A 175 4.08 8.34 -31.48
C PRO A 175 3.94 9.74 -30.85
N THR A 176 3.81 10.78 -31.68
CA THR A 176 3.65 12.15 -31.21
C THR A 176 2.31 12.34 -30.52
N THR A 177 1.23 11.81 -31.11
CA THR A 177 -0.09 11.82 -30.51
C THR A 177 -0.10 11.04 -29.20
N ALA A 178 0.56 9.87 -29.14
CA ALA A 178 0.67 9.08 -27.91
C ALA A 178 1.36 9.86 -26.78
N VAL A 179 2.47 10.54 -27.07
CA VAL A 179 3.19 11.37 -26.09
C VAL A 179 2.34 12.56 -25.62
N VAL A 180 1.65 13.25 -26.53
CA VAL A 180 0.78 14.38 -26.20
C VAL A 180 -0.43 13.93 -25.37
N THR A 181 -1.08 12.82 -25.75
CA THR A 181 -2.19 12.23 -24.99
C THR A 181 -1.73 11.79 -23.61
N PHE A 182 -0.54 11.17 -23.51
CA PHE A 182 0.04 10.77 -22.23
C PHE A 182 0.30 11.98 -21.33
N ALA A 183 1.02 12.99 -21.83
CA ALA A 183 1.33 14.20 -21.07
C ALA A 183 0.06 14.97 -20.67
N GLY A 184 -0.89 15.10 -21.59
CA GLY A 184 -2.19 15.73 -21.34
C GLY A 184 -3.00 14.99 -20.26
N ALA A 185 -3.02 13.65 -20.30
CA ALA A 185 -3.71 12.86 -19.29
C ALA A 185 -3.08 12.99 -17.90
N MET A 186 -1.74 13.01 -17.81
CA MET A 186 -1.01 13.21 -16.55
C MET A 186 -1.25 14.62 -15.98
N LEU A 187 -1.07 15.66 -16.78
CA LEU A 187 -1.23 17.06 -16.35
C LEU A 187 -2.68 17.38 -15.99
N GLY A 188 -3.64 16.94 -16.83
CA GLY A 188 -5.06 17.09 -16.57
C GLY A 188 -5.50 16.38 -15.30
N GLY A 189 -5.01 15.15 -15.08
CA GLY A 189 -5.27 14.39 -13.87
C GLY A 189 -4.76 15.14 -12.64
N ALA A 190 -3.50 15.60 -12.68
CA ALA A 190 -2.90 16.33 -11.57
C ALA A 190 -3.66 17.63 -11.26
N ALA A 191 -4.03 18.41 -12.27
CA ALA A 191 -4.80 19.63 -12.10
C ALA A 191 -6.17 19.38 -11.45
N ILE A 192 -6.91 18.38 -11.94
CA ILE A 192 -8.21 18.00 -11.38
C ILE A 192 -8.06 17.51 -9.94
N GLY A 193 -7.07 16.65 -9.67
CA GLY A 193 -6.80 16.13 -8.34
C GLY A 193 -6.47 17.23 -7.32
N VAL A 194 -5.61 18.18 -7.68
CA VAL A 194 -5.30 19.34 -6.83
C VAL A 194 -6.53 20.22 -6.62
N ALA A 195 -7.33 20.47 -7.66
CA ALA A 195 -8.56 21.25 -7.54
C ALA A 195 -9.56 20.59 -6.59
N VAL A 196 -9.79 19.28 -6.73
CA VAL A 196 -10.67 18.50 -5.84
C VAL A 196 -10.12 18.52 -4.41
N GLY A 197 -8.83 18.26 -4.21
CA GLY A 197 -8.18 18.34 -2.90
C GLY A 197 -8.33 19.71 -2.25
N TRP A 198 -8.19 20.79 -3.01
CA TRP A 198 -8.39 22.16 -2.52
C TRP A 198 -9.83 22.41 -2.09
N VAL A 199 -10.82 22.00 -2.90
CA VAL A 199 -12.25 22.14 -2.55
C VAL A 199 -12.57 21.35 -1.28
N ILE A 200 -12.15 20.09 -1.20
CA ILE A 200 -12.41 19.22 -0.05
C ILE A 200 -11.74 19.76 1.21
N ALA A 201 -10.50 20.25 1.14
CA ALA A 201 -9.82 20.89 2.26
C ALA A 201 -10.61 22.09 2.81
N ARG A 202 -11.25 22.86 1.92
CA ARG A 202 -12.06 24.03 2.27
C ARG A 202 -13.39 23.66 2.91
N ILE A 203 -14.00 22.57 2.46
CA ILE A 203 -15.21 22.00 3.06
C ILE A 203 -14.88 21.48 4.47
N ARG A 204 -13.83 20.67 4.60
CA ARG A 204 -13.42 20.06 5.87
C ARG A 204 -13.00 21.08 6.93
N ALA A 205 -12.40 22.20 6.53
CA ALA A 205 -12.07 23.28 7.45
C ALA A 205 -13.30 23.94 8.12
N ARG A 206 -14.53 23.61 7.70
CA ARG A 206 -15.79 24.11 8.26
C ARG A 206 -16.61 23.02 8.95
N LEU A 207 -16.09 21.80 9.07
CA LEU A 207 -16.77 20.68 9.68
C LEU A 207 -16.17 20.42 11.06
N GLU A 208 -17.04 20.09 12.02
CA GLU A 208 -16.67 19.68 13.37
C GLU A 208 -17.13 18.24 13.68
N ASP A 209 -18.08 17.73 12.88
CA ASP A 209 -18.65 16.39 13.03
C ASP A 209 -17.74 15.32 12.39
N THR A 210 -17.23 14.42 13.23
CA THR A 210 -16.29 13.37 12.84
C THR A 210 -16.89 12.36 11.83
N PRO A 211 -18.09 11.78 12.05
CA PRO A 211 -18.79 10.97 11.05
C PRO A 211 -18.89 11.61 9.66
N VAL A 212 -19.23 12.90 9.58
CA VAL A 212 -19.34 13.62 8.29
C VAL A 212 -17.97 13.79 7.63
N GLU A 213 -16.96 14.18 8.41
CA GLU A 213 -15.58 14.28 7.92
C GLU A 213 -15.07 12.94 7.35
N MET A 214 -15.38 11.84 8.05
CA MET A 214 -15.01 10.50 7.62
C MET A 214 -15.70 10.10 6.32
N THR A 215 -16.98 10.40 6.20
CA THR A 215 -17.75 10.16 4.96
C THR A 215 -17.13 10.91 3.78
N ILE A 216 -16.80 12.20 3.96
CA ILE A 216 -16.15 13.00 2.93
C ILE A 216 -14.77 12.44 2.59
N SER A 217 -14.00 12.00 3.59
CA SER A 217 -12.70 11.36 3.36
C SER A 217 -12.85 10.14 2.46
N LEU A 218 -13.84 9.26 2.72
CA LEU A 218 -14.08 8.06 1.91
C LEU A 218 -14.55 8.39 0.49
N LEU A 219 -15.30 9.48 0.30
CA LEU A 219 -15.79 9.91 -1.02
C LEU A 219 -14.76 10.67 -1.87
N THR A 220 -13.78 11.31 -1.22
CA THR A 220 -12.72 12.10 -1.89
C THR A 220 -11.99 11.38 -3.03
N PRO A 221 -11.52 10.11 -2.88
CA PRO A 221 -10.86 9.40 -3.98
C PRO A 221 -11.72 9.29 -5.24
N PHE A 222 -13.02 9.02 -5.08
CA PHE A 222 -13.98 8.89 -6.17
C PHE A 222 -14.30 10.24 -6.82
N ALA A 223 -14.42 11.29 -5.99
CA ALA A 223 -14.64 12.65 -6.46
C ALA A 223 -13.45 13.18 -7.29
N ALA A 224 -12.24 12.68 -7.05
CA ALA A 224 -11.08 12.97 -7.89
C ALA A 224 -11.02 12.09 -9.15
N PHE A 225 -11.25 10.79 -9.00
CA PHE A 225 -11.11 9.80 -10.08
C PHE A 225 -12.14 10.01 -11.20
N LEU A 226 -13.42 10.10 -10.85
CA LEU A 226 -14.53 10.07 -11.80
C LEU A 226 -14.58 11.26 -12.77
N PRO A 227 -14.40 12.53 -12.33
CA PRO A 227 -14.35 13.66 -13.26
C PRO A 227 -13.14 13.60 -14.19
N ALA A 228 -11.98 13.19 -13.67
CA ALA A 228 -10.76 13.05 -14.48
C ALA A 228 -10.94 11.99 -15.57
N ASP A 229 -11.45 10.81 -15.22
CA ASP A 229 -11.68 9.73 -16.18
C ASP A 229 -12.68 10.14 -17.29
N ARG A 230 -13.77 10.84 -16.94
CA ARG A 230 -14.75 11.35 -17.92
C ARG A 230 -14.19 12.42 -18.86
N LEU A 231 -13.24 13.22 -18.38
CA LEU A 231 -12.58 14.26 -19.18
C LEU A 231 -11.40 13.71 -20.00
N GLY A 232 -11.16 12.40 -20.00
CA GLY A 232 -10.03 11.77 -20.68
C GLY A 232 -8.68 12.01 -20.00
N ALA A 233 -8.69 12.55 -18.77
CA ALA A 233 -7.52 12.69 -17.93
C ALA A 233 -7.27 11.42 -17.11
N SER A 234 -6.09 11.29 -16.50
CA SER A 234 -5.77 10.12 -15.67
C SER A 234 -6.46 10.20 -14.31
N GLY A 235 -7.50 9.39 -14.11
CA GLY A 235 -8.18 9.22 -12.82
C GLY A 235 -7.23 8.82 -11.69
N VAL A 236 -6.25 7.94 -11.98
CA VAL A 236 -5.20 7.53 -11.03
C VAL A 236 -4.40 8.75 -10.55
N ILE A 237 -3.89 9.58 -11.47
CA ILE A 237 -3.12 10.77 -11.08
C ILE A 237 -3.99 11.78 -10.33
N ALA A 238 -5.25 11.94 -10.73
CA ALA A 238 -6.16 12.82 -10.02
C ALA A 238 -6.34 12.38 -8.56
N THR A 239 -6.54 11.09 -8.33
CA THR A 239 -6.67 10.54 -6.98
C THR A 239 -5.39 10.67 -6.16
N VAL A 240 -4.22 10.41 -6.76
CA VAL A 240 -2.91 10.56 -6.12
C VAL A 240 -2.62 12.03 -5.79
N ALA A 241 -2.88 12.95 -6.71
CA ALA A 241 -2.70 14.38 -6.49
C ALA A 241 -3.63 14.91 -5.39
N ALA A 242 -4.89 14.46 -5.35
CA ALA A 242 -5.82 14.78 -4.28
C ALA A 242 -5.31 14.24 -2.91
N GLY A 243 -4.83 12.99 -2.88
CA GLY A 243 -4.25 12.37 -1.69
C GLY A 243 -3.03 13.12 -1.17
N LEU A 244 -2.06 13.43 -2.03
CA LEU A 244 -0.86 14.20 -1.67
C LEU A 244 -1.22 15.59 -1.15
N TYR A 245 -2.19 16.27 -1.79
CA TYR A 245 -2.66 17.59 -1.35
C TYR A 245 -3.28 17.53 0.05
N MET A 246 -4.17 16.56 0.28
CA MET A 246 -4.83 16.36 1.56
C MET A 246 -3.86 15.91 2.66
N GLY A 247 -2.89 15.06 2.35
CA GLY A 247 -1.86 14.61 3.28
C GLY A 247 -0.96 15.75 3.75
N HIS A 248 -0.57 16.65 2.84
CA HIS A 248 0.25 17.81 3.17
C HIS A 248 -0.47 18.83 4.07
N ARG A 249 -1.78 19.00 3.90
CA ARG A 249 -2.60 19.97 4.66
C ARG A 249 -3.30 19.37 5.87
N GLY A 250 -3.35 18.04 5.99
CA GLY A 250 -4.16 17.32 6.98
C GLY A 250 -3.84 17.66 8.43
N SER A 251 -2.57 17.93 8.76
CA SER A 251 -2.15 18.31 10.13
C SER A 251 -2.72 19.66 10.60
N HIS A 252 -3.04 20.55 9.68
CA HIS A 252 -3.60 21.88 9.98
C HIS A 252 -5.13 21.91 9.98
N ILE A 253 -5.79 20.91 9.38
CA ILE A 253 -7.22 20.93 9.11
C ILE A 253 -7.99 19.94 9.99
N MET A 254 -7.37 18.83 10.42
CA MET A 254 -8.07 17.77 11.15
C MET A 254 -7.89 17.88 12.66
N GLY A 255 -8.98 17.74 13.43
CA GLY A 255 -8.93 17.51 14.88
C GLY A 255 -8.24 16.18 15.25
N ALA A 256 -7.82 16.02 16.51
CA ALA A 256 -7.11 14.82 16.96
C ALA A 256 -7.94 13.54 16.81
N ASP A 257 -9.23 13.61 17.15
CA ASP A 257 -10.15 12.47 17.10
C ASP A 257 -10.43 12.01 15.67
N ALA A 258 -10.61 12.96 14.74
CA ALA A 258 -10.76 12.67 13.32
C ALA A 258 -9.49 12.01 12.73
N ARG A 259 -8.29 12.35 13.22
CA ARG A 259 -7.04 11.69 12.78
C ARG A 259 -6.92 10.27 13.30
N LEU A 260 -7.24 10.03 14.57
CA LEU A 260 -7.19 8.71 15.19
C LEU A 260 -8.23 7.76 14.57
N THR A 261 -9.49 8.22 14.52
CA THR A 261 -10.60 7.48 13.92
C THR A 261 -10.36 7.28 12.42
N GLY A 262 -9.86 8.31 11.74
CA GLY A 262 -9.55 8.27 10.32
C GLY A 262 -8.56 7.19 9.95
N ARG A 263 -7.46 7.07 10.70
CA ARG A 263 -6.47 6.03 10.46
C ARG A 263 -7.06 4.63 10.61
N ALA A 264 -7.81 4.38 11.68
CA ALA A 264 -8.40 3.06 11.93
C ALA A 264 -9.41 2.64 10.83
N VAL A 265 -10.25 3.57 10.37
CA VAL A 265 -11.20 3.31 9.28
C VAL A 265 -10.46 3.00 7.98
N TRP A 266 -9.46 3.81 7.63
CA TRP A 266 -8.67 3.60 6.41
C TRP A 266 -7.89 2.28 6.44
N ASP A 267 -7.25 1.95 7.56
CA ASP A 267 -6.55 0.67 7.73
C ASP A 267 -7.51 -0.51 7.51
N THR A 268 -8.74 -0.41 8.02
CA THR A 268 -9.79 -1.43 7.83
C THR A 268 -10.23 -1.52 6.37
N ILE A 269 -10.50 -0.39 5.71
CA ILE A 269 -10.89 -0.36 4.30
C ILE A 269 -9.78 -0.92 3.41
N THR A 270 -8.55 -0.48 3.58
CA THR A 270 -7.38 -0.99 2.85
C THR A 270 -7.19 -2.49 3.08
N PHE A 271 -7.37 -2.95 4.32
CA PHE A 271 -7.33 -4.37 4.66
C PHE A 271 -8.39 -5.18 3.90
N LEU A 272 -9.65 -4.71 3.89
CA LEU A 272 -10.74 -5.40 3.21
C LEU A 272 -10.56 -5.40 1.68
N LEU A 273 -10.21 -4.24 1.09
CA LEU A 273 -10.01 -4.11 -0.35
C LEU A 273 -8.84 -4.97 -0.84
N ASN A 274 -7.68 -4.89 -0.19
CA ASN A 274 -6.53 -5.74 -0.53
C ASN A 274 -6.86 -7.21 -0.29
N GLY A 275 -7.52 -7.50 0.83
CA GLY A 275 -7.94 -8.83 1.20
C GLY A 275 -8.79 -9.48 0.11
N PHE A 276 -9.83 -8.78 -0.30
CA PHE A 276 -10.73 -9.15 -1.39
C PHE A 276 -9.98 -9.38 -2.71
N VAL A 277 -9.09 -8.47 -3.11
CA VAL A 277 -8.42 -8.63 -4.40
C VAL A 277 -7.47 -9.83 -4.40
N PHE A 278 -6.64 -9.99 -3.36
CA PHE A 278 -5.67 -11.07 -3.32
C PHE A 278 -6.35 -12.45 -3.27
N ILE A 279 -7.48 -12.59 -2.57
CA ILE A 279 -8.19 -13.87 -2.56
C ILE A 279 -8.88 -14.15 -3.91
N VAL A 280 -9.49 -13.14 -4.55
CA VAL A 280 -10.09 -13.27 -5.90
C VAL A 280 -9.03 -13.67 -6.92
N MET A 281 -7.86 -13.04 -6.84
CA MET A 281 -6.70 -13.37 -7.67
C MET A 281 -6.29 -14.84 -7.55
N GLY A 282 -6.26 -15.38 -6.32
CA GLY A 282 -5.98 -16.80 -6.09
C GLY A 282 -7.06 -17.70 -6.67
N LEU A 283 -8.34 -17.33 -6.52
CA LEU A 283 -9.49 -18.09 -7.00
C LEU A 283 -9.54 -18.17 -8.54
N GLU A 284 -9.13 -17.12 -9.25
CA GLU A 284 -9.14 -17.08 -10.72
C GLU A 284 -8.18 -18.10 -11.37
N VAL A 285 -7.07 -18.42 -10.71
CA VAL A 285 -6.04 -19.29 -11.28
C VAL A 285 -6.56 -20.70 -11.61
N PRO A 286 -7.14 -21.48 -10.67
CA PRO A 286 -7.66 -22.81 -10.99
C PRO A 286 -8.84 -22.77 -11.97
N LEU A 287 -9.66 -21.73 -11.89
CA LEU A 287 -10.84 -21.57 -12.72
C LEU A 287 -10.48 -21.45 -14.20
N LEU A 288 -9.42 -20.71 -14.52
CA LEU A 288 -8.92 -20.56 -15.89
C LEU A 288 -8.12 -21.78 -16.35
N MET A 289 -7.35 -22.42 -15.45
CA MET A 289 -6.62 -23.65 -15.79
C MET A 289 -7.57 -24.80 -16.18
N ARG A 290 -8.75 -24.90 -15.56
CA ARG A 290 -9.77 -25.90 -15.92
C ARG A 290 -10.34 -25.73 -17.33
N ALA A 291 -10.26 -24.53 -17.91
CA ALA A 291 -10.76 -24.25 -19.25
C ALA A 291 -9.76 -24.63 -20.36
N LEU A 292 -8.51 -24.96 -20.01
CA LEU A 292 -7.42 -25.20 -20.95
C LEU A 292 -6.95 -26.65 -20.91
N THR A 293 -6.45 -27.14 -22.05
CA THR A 293 -5.73 -28.42 -22.07
C THR A 293 -4.38 -28.27 -21.37
N LEU A 294 -3.86 -29.36 -20.78
CA LEU A 294 -2.58 -29.34 -20.06
C LEU A 294 -1.41 -28.81 -20.91
N ARG A 295 -1.39 -29.13 -22.20
CA ARG A 295 -0.36 -28.65 -23.15
C ARG A 295 -0.46 -27.14 -23.40
N GLN A 296 -1.67 -26.62 -23.58
CA GLN A 296 -1.89 -25.18 -23.76
C GLN A 296 -1.55 -24.42 -22.48
N ALA A 297 -1.98 -24.92 -21.32
CA ALA A 297 -1.66 -24.34 -20.03
C ALA A 297 -0.14 -24.30 -19.80
N ALA A 298 0.57 -25.40 -20.03
CA ALA A 298 2.03 -25.46 -19.89
C ALA A 298 2.76 -24.48 -20.83
N GLY A 299 2.30 -24.35 -22.08
CA GLY A 299 2.86 -23.39 -23.03
C GLY A 299 2.69 -21.94 -22.57
N LEU A 300 1.48 -21.56 -22.16
CA LEU A 300 1.17 -20.21 -21.69
C LEU A 300 1.88 -19.87 -20.37
N VAL A 301 1.98 -20.83 -19.45
CA VAL A 301 2.76 -20.69 -18.22
C VAL A 301 4.24 -20.51 -18.54
N GLY A 302 4.79 -21.25 -19.51
CA GLY A 302 6.16 -21.07 -19.98
C GLY A 302 6.43 -19.67 -20.53
N ILE A 303 5.47 -19.11 -21.28
CA ILE A 303 5.52 -17.72 -21.75
C ILE A 303 5.45 -16.75 -20.57
N GLY A 304 4.58 -17.00 -19.60
CA GLY A 304 4.50 -16.25 -18.35
C GLY A 304 5.82 -16.21 -17.59
N VAL A 305 6.50 -17.34 -17.45
CA VAL A 305 7.84 -17.44 -16.86
C VAL A 305 8.85 -16.59 -17.64
N ALA A 306 8.86 -16.68 -18.98
CA ALA A 306 9.76 -15.88 -19.81
C ALA A 306 9.52 -14.37 -19.65
N VAL A 307 8.25 -13.95 -19.59
CA VAL A 307 7.88 -12.54 -19.32
C VAL A 307 8.34 -12.14 -17.91
N THR A 308 8.12 -12.96 -16.89
CA THR A 308 8.60 -12.69 -15.53
C THR A 308 10.12 -12.49 -15.49
N LEU A 309 10.89 -13.37 -16.13
CA LEU A 309 12.34 -13.27 -16.18
C LEU A 309 12.79 -11.98 -16.88
N ALA A 310 12.16 -11.62 -18.00
CA ALA A 310 12.44 -10.36 -18.69
C ALA A 310 12.16 -9.14 -17.80
N LEU A 311 11.03 -9.13 -17.09
CA LEU A 311 10.66 -8.06 -16.17
C LEU A 311 11.64 -7.92 -15.00
N VAL A 312 12.07 -9.05 -14.42
CA VAL A 312 13.06 -9.07 -13.33
C VAL A 312 14.40 -8.55 -13.83
N LEU A 313 14.84 -8.97 -15.02
CA LEU A 313 16.10 -8.53 -15.61
C LEU A 313 16.09 -7.04 -15.93
N VAL A 314 15.02 -6.55 -16.58
CA VAL A 314 14.87 -5.11 -16.91
C VAL A 314 14.88 -4.27 -15.64
N ARG A 315 14.15 -4.69 -14.60
CA ARG A 315 14.14 -4.00 -13.31
C ARG A 315 15.52 -3.96 -12.68
N ALA A 316 16.23 -5.10 -12.63
CA ALA A 316 17.57 -5.17 -12.08
C ALA A 316 18.52 -4.24 -12.86
N LEU A 317 18.60 -4.37 -14.18
CA LEU A 317 19.47 -3.53 -15.01
C LEU A 317 19.17 -2.03 -14.80
N TRP A 318 17.89 -1.64 -14.80
CA TRP A 318 17.49 -0.25 -14.61
C TRP A 318 17.89 0.30 -13.25
N ILE A 319 17.67 -0.46 -12.17
CA ILE A 319 18.00 -0.01 -10.80
C ILE A 319 19.51 0.03 -10.60
N PHE A 320 20.25 -0.93 -11.15
CA PHE A 320 21.72 -0.89 -11.10
C PHE A 320 22.29 0.29 -11.90
N SER A 321 21.64 0.70 -12.99
CA SER A 321 22.04 1.90 -13.75
C SER A 321 21.64 3.21 -13.07
N THR A 322 20.42 3.32 -12.53
CA THR A 322 19.82 4.59 -12.10
C THR A 322 19.91 4.87 -10.61
N VAL A 323 20.08 3.83 -9.78
CA VAL A 323 20.12 3.94 -8.31
C VAL A 323 21.50 3.58 -7.77
N PHE A 324 22.04 2.42 -8.17
CA PHE A 324 23.33 1.94 -7.65
C PHE A 324 24.49 2.85 -8.06
N LEU A 325 24.60 3.19 -9.36
CA LEU A 325 25.74 3.95 -9.86
C LEU A 325 25.89 5.33 -9.20
N PRO A 326 24.82 6.15 -9.07
CA PRO A 326 24.90 7.42 -8.33
C PRO A 326 25.21 7.25 -6.84
N GLN A 327 24.62 6.23 -6.18
CA GLN A 327 24.83 6.01 -4.74
C GLN A 327 26.23 5.50 -4.41
N ARG A 328 26.82 4.67 -5.29
CA ARG A 328 28.21 4.22 -5.19
C ARG A 328 29.18 5.39 -5.35
N LEU A 329 28.93 6.27 -6.32
CA LEU A 329 29.72 7.49 -6.51
C LEU A 329 29.61 8.44 -5.31
N GLY A 330 28.46 8.45 -4.62
CA GLY A 330 28.23 9.17 -3.37
C GLY A 330 28.80 8.50 -2.11
N GLY A 331 29.57 7.41 -2.22
CA GLY A 331 30.28 6.79 -1.10
C GLY A 331 29.41 6.03 -0.10
N ARG A 332 28.19 5.62 -0.48
CA ARG A 332 27.31 4.84 0.42
C ARG A 332 27.71 3.36 0.45
N PRO A 333 28.13 2.80 1.62
CA PRO A 333 28.57 1.41 1.71
C PRO A 333 27.46 0.41 1.38
N ASP A 334 26.21 0.77 1.63
CA ASP A 334 25.06 -0.14 1.54
C ASP A 334 24.38 -0.08 0.15
N ALA A 335 24.93 0.70 -0.78
CA ALA A 335 24.32 0.98 -2.09
C ALA A 335 23.99 -0.31 -2.86
N PHE A 336 24.85 -1.32 -2.78
CA PHE A 336 24.62 -2.61 -3.45
C PHE A 336 23.43 -3.36 -2.84
N ALA A 337 23.41 -3.51 -1.52
CA ALA A 337 22.36 -4.23 -0.81
C ALA A 337 20.99 -3.56 -1.01
N CYS A 338 20.92 -2.23 -0.86
CA CYS A 338 19.71 -1.46 -1.12
C CYS A 338 19.21 -1.61 -2.57
N SER A 339 20.11 -1.54 -3.56
CA SER A 339 19.75 -1.69 -4.97
C SER A 339 19.25 -3.11 -5.30
N LEU A 340 19.85 -4.13 -4.69
CA LEU A 340 19.43 -5.51 -4.88
C LEU A 340 18.03 -5.76 -4.30
N VAL A 341 17.75 -5.23 -3.10
CA VAL A 341 16.40 -5.30 -2.50
C VAL A 341 15.37 -4.55 -3.33
N LEU A 342 15.68 -3.32 -3.78
CA LEU A 342 14.79 -2.56 -4.67
C LEU A 342 14.51 -3.31 -5.99
N SER A 343 15.53 -3.97 -6.53
CA SER A 343 15.41 -4.79 -7.75
C SER A 343 14.53 -6.01 -7.55
N TRP A 344 14.61 -6.65 -6.38
CA TRP A 344 13.84 -7.84 -6.06
C TRP A 344 12.41 -7.55 -5.59
N ALA A 345 12.14 -6.34 -5.08
CA ALA A 345 10.85 -5.92 -4.54
C ALA A 345 9.77 -5.60 -5.59
N GLY A 346 9.95 -6.02 -6.86
CA GLY A 346 9.02 -5.75 -7.96
C GLY A 346 7.84 -6.74 -8.04
N MET A 347 7.10 -6.96 -6.96
CA MET A 347 5.92 -7.84 -6.98
C MET A 347 4.82 -7.24 -7.86
N ARG A 348 4.04 -8.05 -8.61
CA ARG A 348 2.84 -7.58 -9.34
C ARG A 348 1.61 -7.90 -8.53
N GLY A 349 0.54 -7.13 -8.71
CA GLY A 349 -0.63 -7.25 -7.85
C GLY A 349 -1.93 -6.81 -8.49
N VAL A 350 -2.72 -6.07 -7.69
CA VAL A 350 -4.14 -5.78 -7.91
C VAL A 350 -4.43 -5.19 -9.29
N VAL A 351 -3.66 -4.17 -9.68
CA VAL A 351 -3.90 -3.40 -10.91
C VAL A 351 -3.68 -4.24 -12.16
N SER A 352 -2.66 -5.10 -12.15
CA SER A 352 -2.39 -6.04 -13.24
C SER A 352 -3.55 -7.02 -13.44
N LEU A 353 -4.11 -7.56 -12.35
CA LEU A 353 -5.28 -8.44 -12.46
C LEU A 353 -6.49 -7.69 -13.02
N ALA A 354 -6.78 -6.50 -12.48
CA ALA A 354 -7.90 -5.69 -12.93
C ALA A 354 -7.82 -5.39 -14.42
N ALA A 355 -6.65 -4.96 -14.89
CA ALA A 355 -6.41 -4.64 -16.29
C ALA A 355 -6.47 -5.88 -17.20
N ALA A 356 -6.02 -7.05 -16.75
CA ALA A 356 -6.19 -8.29 -17.51
C ALA A 356 -7.65 -8.71 -17.66
N LEU A 357 -8.44 -8.61 -16.59
CA LEU A 357 -9.86 -8.95 -16.63
C LEU A 357 -10.66 -7.93 -17.45
N ALA A 358 -10.23 -6.67 -17.46
CA ALA A 358 -10.80 -5.56 -18.25
C ALA A 358 -10.54 -5.64 -19.75
N LEU A 359 -9.76 -6.63 -20.22
CA LEU A 359 -9.57 -6.81 -21.66
C LEU A 359 -10.94 -7.04 -22.33
N PRO A 360 -11.28 -6.26 -23.39
CA PRO A 360 -12.54 -6.39 -24.09
C PRO A 360 -12.79 -7.82 -24.55
N LEU A 361 -14.05 -8.23 -24.58
CA LEU A 361 -14.43 -9.53 -25.16
C LEU A 361 -14.35 -9.51 -26.69
N THR A 362 -14.62 -8.36 -27.30
CA THR A 362 -14.66 -8.16 -28.75
C THR A 362 -13.91 -6.88 -29.16
N VAL A 363 -13.42 -6.86 -30.40
CA VAL A 363 -12.87 -5.66 -31.05
C VAL A 363 -14.02 -4.88 -31.72
N ALA A 364 -13.76 -3.65 -32.17
CA ALA A 364 -14.74 -2.77 -32.82
C ALA A 364 -15.50 -3.41 -34.00
N ASP A 365 -14.86 -4.35 -34.71
CA ASP A 365 -15.46 -5.08 -35.84
C ASP A 365 -16.31 -6.29 -35.40
N GLY A 366 -16.56 -6.47 -34.11
CA GLY A 366 -17.35 -7.58 -33.54
C GLY A 366 -16.60 -8.92 -33.43
N ALA A 367 -15.38 -9.01 -33.95
CA ALA A 367 -14.51 -10.18 -33.81
C ALA A 367 -14.06 -10.38 -32.34
N PRO A 368 -13.83 -11.63 -31.90
CA PRO A 368 -13.31 -11.89 -30.55
C PRO A 368 -11.94 -11.24 -30.34
N PHE A 369 -11.70 -10.73 -29.13
CA PHE A 369 -10.45 -10.06 -28.81
C PHE A 369 -9.25 -11.03 -28.96
N PRO A 370 -8.20 -10.66 -29.71
CA PRO A 370 -7.09 -11.57 -29.99
C PRO A 370 -6.42 -12.08 -28.72
N ALA A 371 -6.34 -13.41 -28.60
CA ALA A 371 -5.56 -14.10 -27.56
C ALA A 371 -5.88 -13.68 -26.10
N ARG A 372 -7.12 -13.20 -25.81
CA ARG A 372 -7.50 -12.72 -24.47
C ARG A 372 -7.17 -13.71 -23.36
N GLU A 373 -7.57 -14.98 -23.51
CA GLU A 373 -7.31 -16.02 -22.50
C GLU A 373 -5.82 -16.23 -22.26
N ALA A 374 -5.01 -16.22 -23.32
CA ALA A 374 -3.56 -16.31 -23.23
C ALA A 374 -2.97 -15.15 -22.42
N LEU A 375 -3.44 -13.91 -22.67
CA LEU A 375 -3.00 -12.73 -21.93
C LEU A 375 -3.34 -12.81 -20.44
N VAL A 376 -4.53 -13.28 -20.10
CA VAL A 376 -4.96 -13.44 -18.70
C VAL A 376 -4.10 -14.51 -18.01
N VAL A 377 -3.86 -15.66 -18.64
CA VAL A 377 -3.02 -16.73 -18.06
C VAL A 377 -1.57 -16.27 -17.89
N VAL A 378 -1.00 -15.58 -18.88
CA VAL A 378 0.35 -15.02 -18.80
C VAL A 378 0.43 -14.00 -17.66
N THR A 379 -0.55 -13.11 -17.54
CA THR A 379 -0.62 -12.11 -16.45
C THR A 379 -0.70 -12.78 -15.08
N LEU A 380 -1.58 -13.76 -14.91
CA LEU A 380 -1.72 -14.50 -13.65
C LEU A 380 -0.44 -15.25 -13.30
N THR A 381 0.22 -15.86 -14.28
CA THR A 381 1.52 -16.52 -14.08
C THR A 381 2.56 -15.52 -13.57
N VAL A 382 2.64 -14.34 -14.20
CA VAL A 382 3.56 -13.28 -13.76
C VAL A 382 3.24 -12.82 -12.35
N ILE A 383 1.95 -12.61 -12.02
CA ILE A 383 1.53 -12.19 -10.69
C ILE A 383 1.89 -13.26 -9.65
N VAL A 384 1.54 -14.53 -9.87
CA VAL A 384 1.84 -15.62 -8.93
C VAL A 384 3.35 -15.77 -8.72
N LEU A 385 4.14 -15.79 -9.80
CA LEU A 385 5.60 -15.94 -9.70
C LEU A 385 6.25 -14.77 -8.97
N THR A 386 5.80 -13.55 -9.23
CA THR A 386 6.38 -12.37 -8.58
C THR A 386 5.88 -12.23 -7.14
N LEU A 387 4.57 -12.25 -6.91
CA LEU A 387 3.98 -12.09 -5.59
C LEU A 387 4.34 -13.23 -4.63
N VAL A 388 4.18 -14.49 -5.05
CA VAL A 388 4.50 -15.65 -4.18
C VAL A 388 6.00 -15.93 -4.22
N GLY A 389 6.62 -16.00 -5.40
CA GLY A 389 8.04 -16.32 -5.53
C GLY A 389 8.96 -15.23 -4.97
N GLN A 390 8.83 -13.98 -5.42
CA GLN A 390 9.65 -12.88 -4.87
C GLN A 390 9.22 -12.54 -3.43
N GLY A 391 7.92 -12.58 -3.13
CA GLY A 391 7.43 -12.28 -1.79
C GLY A 391 7.94 -13.23 -0.70
N LEU A 392 8.03 -14.54 -0.97
CA LEU A 392 8.58 -15.52 -0.02
C LEU A 392 10.11 -15.44 0.11
N THR A 393 10.81 -15.03 -0.96
CA THR A 393 12.28 -14.97 -0.98
C THR A 393 12.84 -13.64 -0.46
N LEU A 394 12.09 -12.54 -0.59
CA LEU A 394 12.50 -11.19 -0.17
C LEU A 394 12.92 -11.12 1.32
N PRO A 395 12.20 -11.72 2.30
CA PRO A 395 12.64 -11.71 3.70
C PRO A 395 13.99 -12.40 3.93
N SER A 396 14.29 -13.46 3.19
CA SER A 396 15.57 -14.16 3.28
C SER A 396 16.69 -13.31 2.68
N LEU A 397 16.40 -12.65 1.54
CA LEU A 397 17.34 -11.72 0.91
C LEU A 397 17.69 -10.54 1.81
N ILE A 398 16.70 -9.92 2.47
CA ILE A 398 16.94 -8.81 3.39
C ILE A 398 17.79 -9.24 4.58
N ARG A 399 17.48 -10.40 5.19
CA ARG A 399 18.23 -10.94 6.34
C ARG A 399 19.68 -11.29 6.00
N THR A 400 19.91 -11.88 4.82
CA THR A 400 21.26 -12.24 4.36
C THR A 400 22.11 -11.03 4.04
N LEU A 401 21.51 -9.94 3.55
CA LEU A 401 22.21 -8.69 3.25
C LEU A 401 22.44 -7.79 4.47
N GLY A 402 21.84 -8.10 5.63
CA GLY A 402 22.04 -7.34 6.87
C GLY A 402 21.53 -5.89 6.83
N LEU A 403 20.60 -5.57 5.92
CA LEU A 403 19.95 -4.26 5.86
C LEU A 403 19.10 -4.03 7.12
N GLY A 404 19.10 -2.81 7.66
CA GLY A 404 18.32 -2.47 8.86
C GLY A 404 19.10 -2.00 10.07
N LYS A 405 20.43 -2.02 10.03
CA LYS A 405 21.27 -1.38 11.06
C LYS A 405 21.39 0.13 10.86
N ASP A 406 20.36 0.79 10.32
CA ASP A 406 20.34 2.24 10.16
C ASP A 406 20.35 2.91 11.54
N ALA A 407 21.53 3.33 11.98
CA ALA A 407 21.71 4.20 13.14
C ALA A 407 21.08 5.58 12.89
N GLY A 408 21.15 6.09 11.65
CA GLY A 408 20.76 7.47 11.32
C GLY A 408 19.26 7.80 11.45
N ALA A 409 18.36 6.89 11.08
CA ALA A 409 16.90 7.14 11.20
C ALA A 409 16.41 7.04 12.65
N ARG A 410 17.02 6.15 13.45
CA ARG A 410 16.80 6.07 14.90
C ARG A 410 17.36 7.31 15.59
N GLU A 411 18.50 7.82 15.13
CA GLU A 411 19.10 9.03 15.66
C GLU A 411 18.28 10.29 15.36
N GLU A 412 17.72 10.43 14.15
CA GLU A 412 16.82 11.54 13.82
C GLU A 412 15.56 11.55 14.69
N GLU A 413 14.93 10.38 14.87
CA GLU A 413 13.75 10.23 15.73
C GLU A 413 14.07 10.46 17.22
N ALA A 414 15.18 9.92 17.71
CA ALA A 414 15.65 10.14 19.07
C ALA A 414 15.94 11.62 19.33
N LEU A 415 16.60 12.31 18.39
CA LEU A 415 16.87 13.74 18.48
C LEU A 415 15.59 14.58 18.43
N ALA A 416 14.61 14.20 17.59
CA ALA A 416 13.31 14.85 17.56
C ALA A 416 12.55 14.66 18.89
N ARG A 417 12.51 13.43 19.42
CA ARG A 417 11.91 13.13 20.73
C ARG A 417 12.58 13.90 21.85
N GLN A 418 13.92 13.95 21.88
CA GLN A 418 14.68 14.71 22.85
C GLN A 418 14.30 16.20 22.82
N LYS A 419 14.25 16.82 21.64
CA LYS A 419 13.82 18.22 21.49
C LYS A 419 12.38 18.46 21.95
N LEU A 420 11.47 17.53 21.71
CA LEU A 420 10.08 17.62 22.19
C LEU A 420 10.02 17.55 23.72
N LEU A 421 10.80 16.66 24.34
CA LEU A 421 10.88 16.52 25.80
C LEU A 421 11.54 17.73 26.46
N GLU A 422 12.61 18.27 25.88
CA GLU A 422 13.22 19.52 26.32
C GLU A 422 12.25 20.71 26.26
N ALA A 423 11.51 20.84 25.16
CA ALA A 423 10.50 21.89 25.00
C ALA A 423 9.39 21.77 26.03
N ALA A 424 8.90 20.55 26.30
CA ALA A 424 7.89 20.29 27.32
C ALA A 424 8.40 20.61 28.73
N THR A 425 9.61 20.17 29.07
CA THR A 425 10.21 20.38 30.39
C THR A 425 10.45 21.87 30.66
N ARG A 426 10.97 22.60 29.67
CA ARG A 426 11.11 24.07 29.73
C ARG A 426 9.76 24.76 29.94
N ARG A 427 8.71 24.28 29.26
CA ARG A 427 7.37 24.84 29.43
C ARG A 427 6.81 24.56 30.82
N ILE A 428 7.10 23.39 31.42
CA ILE A 428 6.72 23.08 32.81
C ILE A 428 7.44 24.02 33.79
N ASP A 429 8.73 24.31 33.58
CA ASP A 429 9.50 25.27 34.39
C ASP A 429 8.85 26.67 34.43
N GLU A 430 8.37 27.13 33.27
CA GLU A 430 7.67 28.42 33.15
C GLU A 430 6.29 28.45 33.83
N LEU A 431 5.68 27.29 34.09
CA LEU A 431 4.34 27.19 34.69
C LEU A 431 4.35 27.23 36.23
N TYR A 432 5.47 26.88 36.89
CA TYR A 432 5.61 26.98 38.35
C TYR A 432 5.25 28.35 38.94
N PRO A 433 5.71 29.48 38.37
CA PRO A 433 5.33 30.80 38.88
C PRO A 433 3.89 31.21 38.50
N VAL A 434 3.31 30.65 37.43
CA VAL A 434 1.95 30.98 36.96
C VAL A 434 0.89 30.25 37.80
N TRP A 435 1.15 28.99 38.17
CA TRP A 435 0.23 28.13 38.90
C TRP A 435 0.85 27.60 40.20
N PRO A 436 1.20 28.47 41.17
CA PRO A 436 1.92 28.07 42.38
C PRO A 436 1.14 27.09 43.27
N GLY A 437 -0.19 27.06 43.18
CA GLY A 437 -1.05 26.12 43.91
C GLY A 437 -1.08 24.69 43.33
N HIS A 438 -0.55 24.47 42.12
CA HIS A 438 -0.60 23.17 41.43
C HIS A 438 0.78 22.50 41.36
N ARG A 439 1.69 22.82 42.30
CA ARG A 439 3.03 22.20 42.38
C ARG A 439 3.02 20.67 42.32
N PRO A 440 2.13 19.93 43.02
CA PRO A 440 2.11 18.48 42.94
C PRO A 440 1.91 17.95 41.51
N LEU A 441 1.03 18.58 40.73
CA LEU A 441 0.79 18.22 39.33
C LEU A 441 2.01 18.56 38.46
N LEU A 442 2.62 19.74 38.67
CA LEU A 442 3.81 20.16 37.92
C LEU A 442 5.01 19.25 38.20
N ASP A 443 5.18 18.82 39.46
CA ASP A 443 6.22 17.87 39.87
C ASP A 443 5.98 16.48 39.25
N GLN A 444 4.73 15.99 39.25
CA GLN A 444 4.37 14.73 38.59
C GLN A 444 4.62 14.79 37.07
N LEU A 445 4.26 15.89 36.42
CA LEU A 445 4.53 16.10 34.99
C LEU A 445 6.04 16.14 34.74
N ARG A 446 6.80 16.90 35.54
CA ARG A 446 8.26 16.98 35.42
C ARG A 446 8.90 15.60 35.54
N GLU A 447 8.48 14.81 36.52
CA GLU A 447 8.99 13.46 36.72
C GLU A 447 8.65 12.54 35.53
N THR A 448 7.43 12.63 35.02
CA THR A 448 6.98 11.86 33.84
C THR A 448 7.83 12.18 32.61
N TYR A 449 8.08 13.48 32.35
CA TYR A 449 8.89 13.90 31.20
C TYR A 449 10.39 13.61 31.41
N ARG A 450 10.90 13.65 32.64
CA ARG A 450 12.26 13.24 33.00
C ARG A 450 12.48 11.75 32.71
N HIS A 451 11.59 10.89 33.21
CA HIS A 451 11.64 9.45 32.93
C HIS A 451 11.60 9.17 31.42
N ARG A 452 10.77 9.88 30.65
CA ARG A 452 10.76 9.77 29.18
C ARG A 452 12.09 10.20 28.54
N SER A 453 12.75 11.22 29.06
CA SER A 453 14.05 11.70 28.55
C SER A 453 15.17 10.70 28.79
N GLU A 454 15.28 10.19 30.02
CA GLU A 454 16.25 9.14 30.36
C GLU A 454 16.04 7.88 29.50
N HIS A 455 14.79 7.58 29.20
CA HIS A 455 14.44 6.46 28.34
C HIS A 455 14.93 6.64 26.89
N VAL A 456 14.75 7.83 26.31
CA VAL A 456 15.24 8.16 24.96
C VAL A 456 16.78 8.16 24.90
N GLU A 457 17.45 8.61 25.97
CA GLU A 457 18.92 8.57 26.07
C GLU A 457 19.46 7.14 26.14
N ARG A 458 18.84 6.25 26.93
CA ARG A 458 19.23 4.84 27.01
C ARG A 458 19.03 4.11 25.68
N GLN A 459 18.00 4.43 24.92
CA GLN A 459 17.80 3.88 23.56
C GLN A 459 18.90 4.29 22.56
N ARG A 460 19.65 5.36 22.85
CA ARG A 460 20.73 5.86 21.99
C ARG A 460 22.05 5.11 22.19
N ASP A 461 22.23 4.39 23.31
CA ASP A 461 23.41 3.57 23.58
C ASP A 461 23.08 2.07 23.44
N PRO A 462 23.33 1.45 22.27
CA PRO A 462 22.99 0.07 21.99
C PRO A 462 23.91 -0.95 22.71
N SER A 463 24.85 -0.49 23.52
CA SER A 463 25.79 -1.33 24.28
C SER A 463 25.16 -1.95 25.53
N GLY A 464 23.98 -1.48 25.95
CA GLY A 464 23.26 -1.97 27.13
C GLY A 464 22.10 -2.90 26.76
N ASP A 465 22.30 -4.21 26.90
CA ASP A 465 21.28 -5.28 26.73
C ASP A 465 20.05 -5.16 27.68
N GLY A 466 20.06 -4.18 28.60
CA GLY A 466 19.03 -3.99 29.63
C GLY A 466 17.84 -3.11 29.23
N GLY A 467 17.99 -2.21 28.24
CA GLY A 467 16.97 -1.20 27.92
C GLY A 467 15.67 -1.77 27.33
N ASP A 468 15.79 -2.79 26.47
CA ASP A 468 14.64 -3.46 25.87
C ASP A 468 13.88 -4.33 26.88
N ARG A 469 14.58 -4.87 27.88
CA ARG A 469 14.00 -5.74 28.91
C ARG A 469 13.18 -4.94 29.93
N GLU A 470 13.71 -3.81 30.39
CA GLU A 470 13.01 -2.88 31.29
C GLU A 470 11.71 -2.34 30.67
N LEU A 471 11.70 -2.08 29.35
CA LEU A 471 10.50 -1.67 28.59
C LEU A 471 9.40 -2.73 28.59
N ILE A 472 9.77 -3.99 28.35
CA ILE A 472 8.84 -5.11 28.33
C ILE A 472 8.26 -5.28 29.73
N GLU A 473 9.10 -5.27 30.77
CA GLU A 473 8.69 -5.39 32.17
C GLU A 473 7.76 -4.24 32.59
N HIS A 474 8.08 -2.99 32.23
CA HIS A 474 7.23 -1.84 32.56
C HIS A 474 5.84 -1.91 31.89
N ARG A 475 5.78 -2.39 30.63
CA ARG A 475 4.50 -2.62 29.93
C ARG A 475 3.69 -3.75 30.56
N GLU A 476 4.33 -4.87 30.90
CA GLU A 476 3.65 -6.00 31.56
C GLU A 476 3.07 -5.60 32.92
N ILE A 477 3.83 -4.85 33.73
CA ILE A 477 3.36 -4.37 35.04
C ILE A 477 2.11 -3.52 34.88
N ARG A 478 2.14 -2.51 34.01
CA ARG A 478 0.98 -1.63 33.79
C ARG A 478 -0.21 -2.37 33.19
N ARG A 479 0.01 -3.26 32.22
CA ARG A 479 -1.07 -4.07 31.64
C ARG A 479 -1.78 -4.91 32.70
N THR A 480 -1.03 -5.52 33.61
CA THR A 480 -1.59 -6.30 34.73
C THR A 480 -2.47 -5.44 35.64
N VAL A 481 -2.11 -4.17 35.86
CA VAL A 481 -2.93 -3.22 36.64
C VAL A 481 -4.24 -2.90 35.90
N ILE A 482 -4.17 -2.57 34.61
CA ILE A 482 -5.36 -2.27 33.80
C ILE A 482 -6.29 -3.51 33.72
N ASP A 483 -5.73 -4.70 33.53
CA ASP A 483 -6.52 -5.94 33.52
C ASP A 483 -7.24 -6.16 34.86
N SER A 484 -6.60 -5.80 35.98
CA SER A 484 -7.20 -5.86 37.31
C SER A 484 -8.35 -4.84 37.48
N GLU A 485 -8.20 -3.63 36.94
CA GLU A 485 -9.27 -2.63 36.91
C GLU A 485 -10.45 -3.08 36.03
N ARG A 486 -10.18 -3.69 34.87
CA ARG A 486 -11.19 -4.24 33.96
C ARG A 486 -11.95 -5.39 34.64
N GLU A 487 -11.27 -6.28 35.35
CA GLU A 487 -11.94 -7.32 36.15
C GLU A 487 -12.82 -6.74 37.27
N ALA A 488 -12.35 -5.71 37.96
CA ALA A 488 -13.13 -5.05 39.01
C ALA A 488 -14.40 -4.40 38.41
N LEU A 489 -14.26 -3.73 37.27
CA LEU A 489 -15.37 -3.13 36.54
C LEU A 489 -16.42 -4.17 36.09
N LEU A 490 -15.98 -5.32 35.57
CA LEU A 490 -16.86 -6.44 35.21
C LEU A 490 -17.57 -7.03 36.44
N ARG A 491 -16.90 -7.08 37.61
CA ARG A 491 -17.52 -7.49 38.88
C ARG A 491 -18.60 -6.52 39.34
N LEU A 492 -18.34 -5.22 39.27
CA LEU A 492 -19.32 -4.18 39.62
C LEU A 492 -20.58 -4.26 38.72
N ARG A 493 -20.41 -4.54 37.42
CA ARG A 493 -21.52 -4.82 36.51
C ARG A 493 -22.29 -6.07 36.91
N ALA A 494 -21.60 -7.17 37.22
CA ALA A 494 -22.24 -8.42 37.64
C ALA A 494 -23.04 -8.27 38.95
N GLN A 495 -22.64 -7.33 39.80
CA GLN A 495 -23.32 -6.97 41.05
C GLN A 495 -24.46 -5.94 40.84
N GLY A 496 -24.61 -5.39 39.63
CA GLY A 496 -25.61 -4.37 39.30
C GLY A 496 -25.29 -2.97 39.85
N GLU A 497 -24.06 -2.73 40.29
CA GLU A 497 -23.62 -1.43 40.82
C GLU A 497 -23.32 -0.42 39.70
N VAL A 498 -23.05 -0.93 38.49
CA VAL A 498 -22.72 -0.14 37.30
C VAL A 498 -23.63 -0.58 36.16
N ASP A 499 -24.23 0.39 35.47
CA ASP A 499 -25.06 0.15 34.29
C ASP A 499 -24.23 -0.03 33.01
N GLU A 500 -24.91 -0.42 31.93
CA GLU A 500 -24.27 -0.74 30.65
C GLU A 500 -23.59 0.47 29.99
N GLU A 501 -24.12 1.67 30.20
CA GLU A 501 -23.57 2.90 29.62
C GLU A 501 -22.29 3.31 30.33
N THR A 502 -22.33 3.33 31.66
CA THR A 502 -21.17 3.63 32.51
C THR A 502 -20.05 2.60 32.32
N LEU A 503 -20.41 1.32 32.15
CA LEU A 503 -19.44 0.27 31.82
C LEU A 503 -18.67 0.61 30.53
N ARG A 504 -19.38 0.96 29.46
CA ARG A 504 -18.77 1.25 28.15
C ARG A 504 -17.87 2.48 28.20
N ASP A 505 -18.26 3.49 28.97
CA ASP A 505 -17.45 4.69 29.14
C ASP A 505 -16.15 4.41 29.91
N LEU A 506 -16.22 3.63 31.00
CA LEU A 506 -15.05 3.23 31.78
C LEU A 506 -14.16 2.24 31.02
N GLU A 507 -14.74 1.28 30.29
CA GLU A 507 -13.97 0.40 29.39
C GLU A 507 -13.22 1.20 28.33
N ARG A 508 -13.86 2.23 27.76
CA ARG A 508 -13.22 3.12 26.79
C ARG A 508 -12.07 3.92 27.41
N GLU A 509 -12.18 4.35 28.67
CA GLU A 509 -11.09 5.04 29.37
C GLU A 509 -9.88 4.12 29.58
N LEU A 510 -10.12 2.88 30.03
CA LEU A 510 -9.08 1.85 30.18
C LEU A 510 -8.42 1.52 28.85
N ASP A 511 -9.21 1.36 27.77
CA ASP A 511 -8.70 1.10 26.42
C ASP A 511 -7.84 2.27 25.89
N LEU A 512 -8.20 3.51 26.21
CA LEU A 512 -7.41 4.69 25.84
C LEU A 512 -6.11 4.77 26.64
N GLU A 513 -6.12 4.36 27.91
CA GLU A 513 -4.91 4.28 28.72
C GLU A 513 -3.97 3.19 28.20
N GLU A 514 -4.47 1.99 27.93
CA GLU A 514 -3.71 0.87 27.36
C GLU A 514 -3.03 1.28 26.04
N ARG A 515 -3.78 1.93 25.13
CA ARG A 515 -3.23 2.43 23.85
C ARG A 515 -2.15 3.49 24.00
N ARG A 516 -2.18 4.32 25.05
CA ARG A 516 -1.11 5.31 25.30
C ARG A 516 0.19 4.66 25.75
N MET A 517 0.15 3.41 26.22
CA MET A 517 1.34 2.66 26.65
C MET A 517 2.03 1.94 25.49
N ASP A 518 1.25 1.50 24.50
CA ASP A 518 1.73 0.76 23.33
C ASP A 518 2.27 1.64 22.20
N ALA A 519 1.92 2.94 22.20
CA ALA A 519 2.36 3.95 21.24
C ALA A 519 3.69 4.59 21.62
#